data_AF-A0A6P0JYN7-F1
#
_entry.id   AF-A0A6P0JYN7-F1
#
_cell.length_a   1.000
_cell.length_b   1.000
_cell.length_c   1.000
_cell.angle_alpha   90.00
_cell.angle_beta   90.00
_cell.angle_gamma   90.00
#
_symmetry.space_group_name_H-M   'P 1'
#
loop_
_entity.id
_entity.type
_entity.pdbx_description
1 polymer ?
#
loop_
_entity_poly.entity_id
_entity_poly.type
_entity_poly.pdbx_seq_one_letter_code
_entity_poly.pdbx_strand_id
1 'polypeptide(L)'
;EMLTNEMPLLPESNSFGGWYKAHHDLKPLPIPSHLNIPPDLDRLIMQCLAKNPGDRPQSTAEIFEIIAPLEERYNKRSSNRQGSAISTQTPPDSAEKEDSRTESTLEDLCLQLTWPKKKPLQKIVFPRLLRTSKGVFVTLWVMLDQQDLFNRRYSTRYNQFLFSTTPHPMLLWITVLYNREHGPRWLPFYLDLKSSLGQNATRLLGESGSYRMLFYTLEDPGHKCQHVMEVHIDPEQCKRLLQWSKTSQGIPDAGQAGLSKKLLKQEFEKLKPKIQMKLEAVQTNYPQSQHSRNSHR
;
A
#
# COMPACT_ATOMS: atom_id res chain seq x y z
N GLU A 1 -19.79 -7.53 -1.06
CA GLU A 1 -18.34 -7.78 -0.90
C GLU A 1 -17.69 -6.96 0.20
N MET A 2 -17.33 -5.68 0.03
CA MET A 2 -16.57 -4.95 1.07
C MET A 2 -17.25 -4.84 2.45
N LEU A 3 -18.59 -4.86 2.47
CA LEU A 3 -19.43 -4.77 3.66
C LEU A 3 -19.77 -6.14 4.27
N THR A 4 -20.06 -7.12 3.42
CA THR A 4 -20.57 -8.44 3.82
C THR A 4 -19.50 -9.54 3.86
N ASN A 5 -18.34 -9.32 3.24
CA ASN A 5 -17.35 -10.34 2.88
C ASN A 5 -17.90 -11.49 2.00
N GLU A 6 -19.08 -11.30 1.43
CA GLU A 6 -19.74 -12.28 0.57
C GLU A 6 -20.00 -11.70 -0.82
N MET A 7 -20.07 -12.61 -1.80
CA MET A 7 -20.48 -12.28 -3.17
C MET A 7 -21.97 -11.92 -3.18
N PRO A 8 -22.37 -10.80 -3.81
CA PRO A 8 -23.77 -10.41 -3.87
C PRO A 8 -24.61 -11.35 -4.75
N LEU A 9 -23.96 -12.14 -5.61
CA LEU A 9 -24.57 -13.12 -6.49
C LEU A 9 -23.85 -14.45 -6.32
N LEU A 10 -24.60 -15.52 -6.08
CA LEU A 10 -24.09 -16.87 -5.95
C LEU A 10 -24.71 -17.74 -7.05
N PRO A 11 -23.91 -18.36 -7.93
CA PRO A 11 -24.44 -19.22 -8.97
C PRO A 11 -24.83 -20.59 -8.41
N GLU A 12 -25.78 -21.26 -9.09
CA GLU A 12 -26.20 -22.63 -8.78
C GLU A 12 -25.07 -23.66 -9.01
N SER A 13 -24.12 -23.34 -9.90
CA SER A 13 -22.92 -24.14 -10.16
C SER A 13 -21.73 -23.24 -10.44
N ASN A 14 -20.52 -23.69 -10.08
CA ASN A 14 -19.28 -22.94 -10.34
C ASN A 14 -18.79 -23.05 -11.80
N SER A 15 -19.71 -23.13 -12.74
CA SER A 15 -19.44 -23.19 -14.18
C SER A 15 -19.59 -21.80 -14.81
N PHE A 16 -19.00 -21.59 -15.98
CA PHE A 16 -19.19 -20.34 -16.74
C PHE A 16 -20.69 -20.07 -16.98
N GLY A 17 -21.46 -21.08 -17.38
CA GLY A 17 -22.91 -20.95 -17.58
C GLY A 17 -23.67 -20.60 -16.29
N GLY A 18 -23.27 -21.17 -15.16
CA GLY A 18 -23.82 -20.83 -13.85
C GLY A 18 -23.57 -19.37 -13.47
N TRP A 19 -22.34 -18.88 -13.67
CA TRP A 19 -22.00 -17.47 -13.45
C TRP A 19 -22.69 -16.52 -14.43
N TYR A 20 -22.78 -16.89 -15.71
CA TYR A 20 -23.47 -16.09 -16.73
C TYR A 20 -24.94 -15.88 -16.35
N LYS A 21 -25.65 -16.96 -15.99
CA LYS A 21 -27.04 -16.94 -15.51
C LYS A 21 -27.17 -16.12 -14.22
N ALA A 22 -26.25 -16.28 -13.26
CA ALA A 22 -26.26 -15.50 -12.02
C ALA A 22 -26.14 -13.98 -12.25
N HIS A 23 -25.29 -13.57 -13.20
CA HIS A 23 -25.10 -12.17 -13.51
C HIS A 23 -26.23 -11.57 -14.34
N HIS A 24 -26.96 -12.35 -15.14
CA HIS A 24 -28.10 -11.86 -15.93
C HIS A 24 -29.42 -11.89 -15.14
N ASP A 25 -29.70 -12.98 -14.44
CA ASP A 25 -31.08 -13.29 -14.02
C ASP A 25 -31.27 -13.21 -12.50
N LEU A 26 -30.24 -13.54 -11.72
CA LEU A 26 -30.38 -13.60 -10.26
C LEU A 26 -30.33 -12.21 -9.63
N LYS A 27 -31.29 -11.92 -8.74
CA LYS A 27 -31.26 -10.70 -7.93
C LYS A 27 -30.11 -10.77 -6.91
N PRO A 28 -29.40 -9.65 -6.67
CA PRO A 28 -28.39 -9.59 -5.64
C PRO A 28 -29.00 -9.84 -4.26
N LEU A 29 -28.23 -10.50 -3.38
CA LEU A 29 -28.60 -10.68 -1.98
C LEU A 29 -28.74 -9.31 -1.28
N PRO A 30 -29.77 -9.14 -0.44
CA PRO A 30 -29.94 -7.92 0.32
C PRO A 30 -28.79 -7.75 1.32
N ILE A 31 -28.42 -6.50 1.61
CA ILE A 31 -27.41 -6.22 2.61
C ILE A 31 -27.99 -6.55 4.00
N PRO A 32 -27.30 -7.35 4.84
CA PRO A 32 -27.77 -7.68 6.18
C PRO A 32 -28.00 -6.42 7.03
N SER A 33 -29.18 -6.32 7.64
CA SER A 33 -29.60 -5.16 8.45
C SER A 33 -28.69 -4.87 9.64
N HIS A 34 -28.02 -5.90 10.20
CA HIS A 34 -27.08 -5.74 11.31
C HIS A 34 -25.86 -4.88 10.99
N LEU A 35 -25.55 -4.64 9.72
CA LEU A 35 -24.44 -3.79 9.29
C LEU A 35 -24.75 -2.29 9.48
N ASN A 36 -26.00 -1.92 9.76
CA ASN A 36 -26.42 -0.54 10.07
C ASN A 36 -25.89 0.51 9.08
N ILE A 37 -25.88 0.18 7.78
CA ILE A 37 -25.39 1.10 6.75
C ILE A 37 -26.42 2.20 6.45
N PRO A 38 -25.99 3.40 6.03
CA PRO A 38 -26.91 4.44 5.61
C PRO A 38 -27.85 3.96 4.49
N PRO A 39 -29.17 4.25 4.55
CA PRO A 39 -30.12 3.81 3.52
C PRO A 39 -29.77 4.29 2.11
N ASP A 40 -29.16 5.46 1.99
CA ASP A 40 -28.70 6.00 0.70
C ASP A 40 -27.56 5.17 0.11
N LEU A 41 -26.68 4.62 0.96
CA LEU A 41 -25.59 3.75 0.52
C LEU A 41 -26.10 2.37 0.10
N ASP A 42 -27.05 1.81 0.86
CA ASP A 42 -27.70 0.53 0.52
C ASP A 42 -28.36 0.60 -0.85
N ARG A 43 -29.18 1.64 -1.05
CA ARG A 43 -29.87 1.90 -2.31
C ARG A 43 -28.90 2.06 -3.48
N LEU A 44 -27.82 2.83 -3.31
CA LEU A 44 -26.81 3.02 -4.33
C LEU A 44 -26.14 1.69 -4.72
N ILE A 45 -25.79 0.85 -3.74
CA ILE A 45 -25.18 -0.46 -4.00
C ILE A 45 -26.16 -1.33 -4.82
N MET A 46 -27.44 -1.36 -4.43
CA MET A 46 -28.44 -2.14 -5.14
C MET A 46 -28.74 -1.60 -6.54
N GLN A 47 -28.71 -0.28 -6.76
CA GLN A 47 -28.81 0.33 -8.09
C GLN A 47 -27.63 -0.06 -8.98
N CYS A 48 -26.39 -0.02 -8.46
CA CYS A 48 -25.22 -0.47 -9.20
C CYS A 48 -25.29 -1.96 -9.61
N LEU A 49 -26.00 -2.79 -8.83
CA LEU A 49 -26.19 -4.22 -9.10
C LEU A 49 -27.46 -4.53 -9.91
N ALA A 50 -28.24 -3.51 -10.29
CA ALA A 50 -29.47 -3.70 -11.06
C ALA A 50 -29.19 -4.38 -12.40
N LYS A 51 -30.12 -5.22 -12.88
CA LYS A 51 -29.92 -5.96 -14.14
C LYS A 51 -30.13 -5.09 -15.36
N ASN A 52 -31.17 -4.27 -15.31
CA ASN A 52 -31.43 -3.29 -16.33
C ASN A 52 -30.39 -2.17 -16.25
N PRO A 53 -29.65 -1.88 -17.33
CA PRO A 53 -28.69 -0.77 -17.36
C PRO A 53 -29.31 0.58 -17.02
N GLY A 54 -30.59 0.81 -17.34
CA GLY A 54 -31.29 2.07 -17.04
C GLY A 54 -31.56 2.32 -15.55
N ASP A 55 -31.53 1.26 -14.73
CA ASP A 55 -31.72 1.35 -13.27
C ASP A 55 -30.40 1.58 -12.52
N ARG A 56 -29.28 1.57 -13.24
CA ARG A 56 -27.93 1.84 -12.71
C ARG A 56 -27.62 3.33 -12.81
N PRO A 57 -26.71 3.86 -11.97
CA PRO A 57 -26.11 5.16 -12.21
C PRO A 57 -25.46 5.18 -13.60
N GLN A 58 -25.75 6.21 -14.40
CA GLN A 58 -25.28 6.29 -15.78
C GLN A 58 -23.83 6.79 -15.87
N SER A 59 -23.33 7.36 -14.77
CA SER A 59 -21.98 7.89 -14.68
C SER A 59 -21.37 7.64 -13.30
N THR A 60 -20.04 7.69 -13.24
CA THR A 60 -19.33 7.69 -11.95
C THR A 60 -19.58 8.98 -11.16
N ALA A 61 -19.92 10.08 -11.83
CA ALA A 61 -20.26 11.35 -11.20
C ALA A 61 -21.50 11.21 -10.30
N GLU A 62 -22.57 10.57 -10.78
CA GLU A 62 -23.78 10.28 -9.98
C GLU A 62 -23.47 9.45 -8.73
N ILE A 63 -22.53 8.51 -8.84
CA ILE A 63 -22.07 7.71 -7.69
C ILE A 63 -21.37 8.61 -6.67
N PHE A 64 -20.50 9.52 -7.11
CA PHE A 64 -19.78 10.44 -6.22
C PHE A 64 -20.70 11.46 -5.54
N GLU A 65 -21.73 11.95 -6.23
CA GLU A 65 -22.73 12.86 -5.65
C GLU A 65 -23.44 12.26 -4.44
N ILE A 66 -23.68 10.95 -4.45
CA ILE A 66 -24.30 10.24 -3.32
C ILE A 66 -23.27 9.91 -2.22
N ILE A 67 -22.05 9.51 -2.58
CA ILE A 67 -21.02 9.09 -1.62
C ILE A 67 -20.41 10.28 -0.86
N ALA A 68 -20.15 11.42 -1.50
CA ALA A 68 -19.44 12.53 -0.88
C ALA A 68 -20.15 13.10 0.38
N PRO A 69 -21.47 13.34 0.37
CA PRO A 69 -22.19 13.77 1.57
C PRO A 69 -22.25 12.70 2.67
N LEU A 70 -22.20 11.41 2.32
CA LEU A 70 -22.15 10.33 3.30
C LEU A 70 -20.80 10.28 4.02
N GLU A 71 -19.71 10.48 3.28
CA GLU A 71 -18.36 10.56 3.83
C GLU A 71 -18.22 11.74 4.80
N GLU A 72 -18.71 12.92 4.42
CA GLU A 72 -18.67 14.11 5.28
C GLU A 72 -19.47 13.92 6.58
N ARG A 73 -20.67 13.32 6.51
CA ARG A 73 -21.51 13.02 7.68
C ARG A 73 -20.84 12.01 8.61
N TYR A 74 -20.17 10.98 8.08
CA TYR A 74 -19.44 10.00 8.89
C TYR A 74 -18.21 10.59 9.57
N ASN A 75 -17.44 11.42 8.85
CA ASN A 75 -16.25 12.07 9.39
C ASN A 75 -16.62 13.06 10.51
N LYS A 76 -17.70 13.84 10.37
CA LYS A 76 -18.21 14.74 11.43
C LYS A 76 -18.76 14.00 12.66
N ARG A 77 -19.35 12.81 12.49
CA ARG A 77 -19.81 11.98 13.62
C ARG A 77 -18.65 11.33 14.39
N SER A 78 -17.53 11.07 13.72
CA SER A 78 -16.33 10.50 14.36
C SER A 78 -15.60 11.52 15.23
N SER A 79 -15.64 12.82 14.90
CA SER A 79 -15.04 13.88 15.71
C SER A 79 -15.88 14.27 16.94
N ASN A 80 -17.22 14.18 16.85
CA ASN A 80 -18.13 14.50 17.97
C ASN A 80 -18.25 13.40 19.04
N ARG A 81 -17.66 12.22 18.85
CA ARG A 81 -17.73 11.11 19.82
C ARG A 81 -16.60 11.10 20.86
N GLN A 82 -15.66 12.05 20.81
CA GLN A 82 -14.54 12.13 21.77
C GLN A 82 -14.69 13.20 22.87
N GLY A 83 -15.82 13.91 22.93
CA GLY A 83 -16.05 14.91 23.99
C GLY A 83 -17.37 14.68 24.70
N SER A 84 -17.37 13.94 25.82
CA SER A 84 -18.26 14.16 26.97
C SER A 84 -18.09 13.06 28.03
N ALA A 85 -17.22 13.31 29.00
CA ALA A 85 -17.15 12.76 30.37
C ALA A 85 -15.78 13.20 30.93
N ILE A 86 -15.58 14.00 31.97
CA ILE A 86 -16.33 14.27 33.21
C ILE A 86 -15.91 15.66 33.73
N SER A 87 -16.86 16.33 34.37
CA SER A 87 -16.70 17.56 35.17
C SER A 87 -16.19 17.24 36.57
N THR A 88 -15.12 17.90 37.06
CA THR A 88 -15.07 18.50 38.43
C THR A 88 -13.83 19.39 38.64
N GLN A 89 -14.08 20.69 38.81
CA GLN A 89 -13.58 21.62 39.84
C GLN A 89 -12.09 21.62 40.26
N THR A 90 -11.43 22.74 39.96
CA THR A 90 -10.21 23.37 40.52
C THR A 90 -10.45 23.99 41.93
N PRO A 91 -9.47 24.60 42.68
CA PRO A 91 -8.00 24.87 42.48
C PRO A 91 -7.16 24.70 43.81
N PRO A 92 -5.98 25.35 44.07
CA PRO A 92 -4.88 25.90 43.23
C PRO A 92 -3.47 25.39 43.66
N ASP A 93 -2.44 25.95 43.01
CA ASP A 93 -1.01 25.99 43.37
C ASP A 93 -0.18 24.73 43.09
N SER A 94 0.52 24.74 41.96
CA SER A 94 1.91 25.21 41.90
C SER A 94 2.60 24.74 40.61
N ALA A 95 3.43 25.64 40.09
CA ALA A 95 4.53 25.40 39.16
C ALA A 95 4.22 24.71 37.82
N GLU A 96 4.22 25.53 36.77
CA GLU A 96 4.92 25.29 35.50
C GLU A 96 5.40 23.84 35.28
N LYS A 97 4.58 23.06 34.58
CA LYS A 97 5.09 21.99 33.72
C LYS A 97 4.70 22.33 32.30
N GLU A 98 5.69 22.80 31.56
CA GLU A 98 5.71 22.70 30.11
C GLU A 98 5.31 21.27 29.73
N ASP A 99 4.13 21.16 29.14
CA ASP A 99 3.62 19.92 28.58
C ASP A 99 4.45 19.65 27.32
N SER A 100 5.58 18.95 27.50
CA SER A 100 6.39 18.44 26.41
C SER A 100 5.58 17.38 25.66
N ARG A 101 4.70 17.82 24.76
CA ARG A 101 4.16 16.98 23.69
C ARG A 101 5.34 16.60 22.82
N THR A 102 5.98 15.48 23.13
CA THR A 102 6.91 14.79 22.24
C THR A 102 6.13 14.50 20.95
N GLU A 103 6.33 15.32 19.93
CA GLU A 103 5.77 15.03 18.61
C GLU A 103 6.31 13.67 18.17
N SER A 104 5.43 12.67 18.08
CA SER A 104 5.82 11.35 17.59
C SER A 104 6.46 11.48 16.21
N THR A 105 7.62 10.85 16.02
CA THR A 105 8.29 10.86 14.73
C THR A 105 7.47 10.05 13.71
N LEU A 106 7.72 10.25 12.41
CA LEU A 106 7.09 9.43 11.37
C LEU A 106 7.38 7.93 11.58
N GLU A 107 8.55 7.60 12.12
CA GLU A 107 8.94 6.23 12.44
C GLU A 107 8.09 5.65 13.57
N ASP A 108 7.87 6.40 14.66
CA ASP A 108 6.99 5.98 15.76
C ASP A 108 5.56 5.72 15.27
N LEU A 109 5.05 6.59 14.39
CA LEU A 109 3.75 6.39 13.75
C LEU A 109 3.72 5.12 12.91
N CYS A 110 4.78 4.81 12.17
CA CYS A 110 4.86 3.60 11.36
C CYS A 110 4.92 2.33 12.22
N LEU A 111 5.66 2.35 13.33
CA LEU A 111 5.79 1.22 14.25
C LEU A 111 4.46 0.85 14.93
N GLN A 112 3.54 1.81 15.08
CA GLN A 112 2.21 1.56 15.63
C GLN A 112 1.23 0.92 14.63
N LEU A 113 1.59 0.85 13.34
CA LEU A 113 0.71 0.29 12.31
C LEU A 113 0.67 -1.25 12.38
N THR A 114 -0.51 -1.79 12.07
CA THR A 114 -0.75 -3.23 11.95
C THR A 114 -1.00 -3.62 10.50
N TRP A 115 -0.64 -4.86 10.15
CA TRP A 115 -0.91 -5.42 8.84
C TRP A 115 -2.40 -5.28 8.46
N PRO A 116 -2.73 -4.88 7.22
CA PRO A 116 -4.12 -4.63 6.88
C PRO A 116 -4.90 -5.95 6.84
N LYS A 117 -6.03 -6.02 7.55
CA LYS A 117 -6.86 -7.24 7.65
C LYS A 117 -7.29 -7.84 6.31
N LYS A 118 -7.40 -7.02 5.26
CA LYS A 118 -7.78 -7.43 3.89
C LYS A 118 -6.59 -7.92 3.04
N LYS A 119 -5.36 -7.87 3.56
CA LYS A 119 -4.16 -8.32 2.85
C LYS A 119 -3.82 -9.74 3.28
N PRO A 120 -3.47 -10.63 2.33
CA PRO A 120 -3.17 -12.01 2.68
C PRO A 120 -1.89 -12.06 3.53
N LEU A 121 -1.88 -12.98 4.50
CA LEU A 121 -0.72 -13.29 5.33
C LEU A 121 0.20 -14.23 4.57
N GLN A 122 1.06 -13.65 3.74
CA GLN A 122 2.06 -14.37 2.96
C GLN A 122 3.23 -13.44 2.66
N LYS A 123 4.33 -14.00 2.17
CA LYS A 123 5.54 -13.24 1.78
C LYS A 123 5.28 -12.31 0.60
N ILE A 124 4.74 -11.12 0.87
CA ILE A 124 4.37 -10.15 -0.17
C ILE A 124 4.88 -8.74 0.15
N VAL A 125 4.90 -7.93 -0.91
CA VAL A 125 5.18 -6.51 -0.84
C VAL A 125 4.09 -5.73 -1.55
N PHE A 126 3.69 -4.59 -0.99
CA PHE A 126 2.84 -3.63 -1.70
C PHE A 126 3.04 -2.21 -1.14
N PRO A 127 2.85 -1.17 -1.97
CA PRO A 127 2.93 0.19 -1.53
C PRO A 127 1.61 0.67 -0.94
N ARG A 128 1.70 1.67 -0.07
CA ARG A 128 0.56 2.37 0.49
C ARG A 128 0.92 3.84 0.71
N LEU A 129 -0.04 4.71 0.50
CA LEU A 129 0.09 6.12 0.85
C LEU A 129 -0.37 6.29 2.31
N LEU A 130 0.55 6.66 3.18
CA LEU A 130 0.30 6.92 4.59
C LEU A 130 0.00 8.40 4.77
N ARG A 131 -1.23 8.74 5.19
CA ARG A 131 -1.62 10.10 5.51
C ARG A 131 -1.39 10.35 7.00
N THR A 132 -0.66 11.41 7.32
CA THR A 132 -0.43 11.87 8.70
C THR A 132 -0.66 13.38 8.76
N SER A 133 -0.62 13.96 9.96
CA SER A 133 -0.64 15.42 10.14
C SER A 133 0.53 16.13 9.43
N LYS A 134 1.64 15.40 9.20
CA LYS A 134 2.85 15.91 8.54
C LYS A 134 2.81 15.78 7.01
N GLY A 135 1.74 15.22 6.45
CA GLY A 135 1.55 15.07 5.01
C GLY A 135 1.29 13.63 4.57
N VAL A 136 1.50 13.36 3.28
CA VAL A 136 1.30 12.04 2.67
C VAL A 136 2.64 11.43 2.30
N PHE A 137 2.93 10.25 2.85
CA PHE A 137 4.20 9.55 2.67
C PHE A 137 3.99 8.26 1.89
N VAL A 138 4.92 7.95 0.99
CA VAL A 138 4.93 6.65 0.32
C VAL A 138 5.57 5.62 1.24
N THR A 139 4.84 4.54 1.51
CA THR A 139 5.29 3.43 2.33
C THR A 139 5.28 2.15 1.53
N LEU A 140 6.24 1.25 1.76
CA LEU A 140 6.35 -0.06 1.15
C LEU A 140 6.20 -1.12 2.26
N TRP A 141 5.09 -1.83 2.25
CA TRP A 141 4.73 -2.80 3.29
C TRP A 141 5.25 -4.16 2.88
N VAL A 142 6.05 -4.78 3.73
CA VAL A 142 6.75 -6.03 3.44
C VAL A 142 6.43 -7.04 4.52
N MET A 143 5.87 -8.18 4.12
CA MET A 143 5.72 -9.34 5.00
C MET A 143 6.78 -10.38 4.66
N LEU A 144 7.53 -10.79 5.68
CA LEU A 144 8.58 -11.82 5.61
C LEU A 144 8.36 -12.84 6.72
N ASP A 145 9.16 -13.91 6.72
CA ASP A 145 9.35 -14.71 7.94
C ASP A 145 10.21 -13.91 8.92
N GLN A 146 10.09 -14.19 10.21
CA GLN A 146 10.88 -13.54 11.25
C GLN A 146 12.38 -13.72 11.03
N GLN A 147 12.83 -14.91 10.62
CA GLN A 147 14.23 -15.17 10.30
C GLN A 147 14.71 -14.36 9.09
N ASP A 148 13.88 -14.26 8.05
CA ASP A 148 14.22 -13.51 6.83
C ASP A 148 14.29 -12.00 7.11
N LEU A 149 13.47 -11.48 8.03
CA LEU A 149 13.59 -10.11 8.54
C LEU A 149 14.89 -9.91 9.34
N PHE A 150 15.21 -10.81 10.27
CA PHE A 150 16.43 -10.75 11.08
C PHE A 150 17.69 -10.71 10.21
N ASN A 151 17.76 -11.62 9.24
CA ASN A 151 18.85 -11.74 8.26
C ASN A 151 19.05 -10.47 7.41
N ARG A 152 18.02 -9.62 7.30
CA ARG A 152 18.00 -8.46 6.39
C ARG A 152 17.95 -7.11 7.09
N ARG A 153 17.98 -7.09 8.42
CA ARG A 153 17.96 -5.85 9.22
C ARG A 153 19.11 -4.89 8.87
N TYR A 154 20.24 -5.44 8.45
CA TYR A 154 21.43 -4.67 8.06
C TYR A 154 21.79 -4.83 6.58
N SER A 155 20.81 -5.17 5.73
CA SER A 155 21.04 -5.34 4.30
C SER A 155 21.43 -4.05 3.59
N THR A 156 22.29 -4.16 2.58
CA THR A 156 22.45 -3.10 1.58
C THR A 156 21.13 -2.94 0.84
N ARG A 157 20.63 -1.70 0.81
CA ARG A 157 19.39 -1.35 0.12
C ARG A 157 19.72 -0.83 -1.28
N TYR A 158 18.99 -1.34 -2.26
CA TYR A 158 19.07 -0.85 -3.64
C TYR A 158 17.66 -0.65 -4.18
N ASN A 159 17.47 0.38 -5.00
CA ASN A 159 16.22 0.59 -5.70
C ASN A 159 16.44 1.07 -7.13
N GLN A 160 15.51 0.70 -7.99
CA GLN A 160 15.46 1.11 -9.39
C GLN A 160 14.02 1.12 -9.87
N PHE A 161 13.72 1.96 -10.85
CA PHE A 161 12.41 2.04 -11.47
C PHE A 161 12.53 1.80 -12.97
N LEU A 162 11.60 1.04 -13.53
CA LEU A 162 11.45 0.81 -14.98
C LEU A 162 10.06 1.27 -15.40
N PHE A 163 9.95 1.91 -16.55
CA PHE A 163 8.70 2.43 -17.07
C PHE A 163 8.41 1.87 -18.45
N SER A 164 7.19 1.39 -18.66
CA SER A 164 6.65 0.96 -19.95
C SER A 164 5.50 1.88 -20.33
N THR A 165 5.57 2.48 -21.51
CA THR A 165 4.52 3.36 -22.05
C THR A 165 3.44 2.60 -22.80
N THR A 166 3.82 1.52 -23.49
CA THR A 166 2.96 0.75 -24.40
C THR A 166 2.98 -0.72 -24.00
N PRO A 167 1.84 -1.44 -24.04
CA PRO A 167 0.50 -1.00 -24.47
C PRO A 167 -0.32 -0.24 -23.41
N HIS A 168 0.18 -0.15 -22.18
CA HIS A 168 -0.45 0.54 -21.07
C HIS A 168 0.64 1.12 -20.15
N PRO A 169 0.51 2.39 -19.69
CA PRO A 169 1.55 3.03 -18.91
C PRO A 169 1.70 2.37 -17.53
N MET A 170 2.80 1.66 -17.33
CA MET A 170 3.06 0.91 -16.12
C MET A 170 4.48 1.14 -15.63
N LEU A 171 4.63 1.31 -14.32
CA LEU A 171 5.91 1.46 -13.65
C LEU A 171 6.21 0.21 -12.83
N LEU A 172 7.39 -0.37 -13.00
CA LEU A 172 7.93 -1.37 -12.09
C LEU A 172 8.86 -0.69 -11.09
N TRP A 173 8.48 -0.73 -9.82
CA TRP A 173 9.29 -0.34 -8.67
C TRP A 173 10.06 -1.56 -8.16
N ILE A 174 11.38 -1.52 -8.27
CA ILE A 174 12.29 -2.55 -7.79
C ILE A 174 12.93 -2.06 -6.49
N THR A 175 12.77 -2.82 -5.42
CA THR A 175 13.56 -2.68 -4.19
C THR A 175 14.28 -3.99 -3.91
N VAL A 176 15.54 -3.92 -3.48
CA VAL A 176 16.37 -5.07 -3.16
C VAL A 176 16.99 -4.88 -1.79
N LEU A 177 16.83 -5.89 -0.93
CA LEU A 177 17.58 -6.01 0.32
C LEU A 177 18.64 -7.09 0.13
N TYR A 178 19.89 -6.66 -0.04
CA TYR A 178 21.01 -7.55 -0.28
C TYR A 178 21.77 -7.86 1.01
N ASN A 179 21.95 -9.14 1.27
CA ASN A 179 22.82 -9.66 2.31
C ASN A 179 23.81 -10.64 1.65
N ARG A 180 25.08 -10.62 2.06
CA ARG A 180 26.12 -11.47 1.48
C ARG A 180 25.87 -12.97 1.67
N GLU A 181 25.39 -13.35 2.85
CA GLU A 181 25.15 -14.74 3.25
C GLU A 181 23.80 -15.25 2.74
N HIS A 182 22.79 -14.37 2.71
CA HIS A 182 21.40 -14.74 2.39
C HIS A 182 20.92 -14.26 1.02
N GLY A 183 21.83 -13.72 0.20
CA GLY A 183 21.58 -13.22 -1.14
C GLY A 183 20.58 -12.06 -1.22
N PRO A 184 20.13 -11.71 -2.45
CA PRO A 184 19.18 -10.63 -2.66
C PRO A 184 17.73 -11.04 -2.34
N ARG A 185 17.03 -10.21 -1.56
CA ARG A 185 15.57 -10.22 -1.50
C ARG A 185 15.00 -9.20 -2.46
N TRP A 186 14.40 -9.71 -3.53
CA TRP A 186 13.69 -8.89 -4.50
C TRP A 186 12.29 -8.55 -4.02
N LEU A 187 11.95 -7.27 -4.03
CA LEU A 187 10.64 -6.75 -3.64
C LEU A 187 10.05 -5.91 -4.79
N PRO A 188 9.75 -6.54 -5.94
CA PRO A 188 9.18 -5.83 -7.09
C PRO A 188 7.70 -5.50 -6.86
N PHE A 189 7.28 -4.31 -7.27
CA PHE A 189 5.87 -3.94 -7.33
C PHE A 189 5.54 -3.18 -8.62
N TYR A 190 4.39 -3.50 -9.21
CA TYR A 190 3.93 -2.89 -10.45
C TYR A 190 2.85 -1.86 -10.14
N LEU A 191 3.11 -0.60 -10.52
CA LEU A 191 2.19 0.51 -10.41
C LEU A 191 1.57 0.78 -11.78
N ASP A 192 0.26 0.61 -11.85
CA ASP A 192 -0.55 1.08 -12.96
C ASP A 192 -0.62 2.62 -12.90
N LEU A 193 -0.06 3.30 -13.89
CA LEU A 193 -0.02 4.77 -13.92
C LEU A 193 -1.33 5.39 -14.44
N LYS A 194 -2.36 4.63 -14.79
CA LYS A 194 -3.72 5.15 -14.92
C LYS A 194 -4.46 5.13 -13.59
N SER A 195 -4.05 4.28 -12.64
CA SER A 195 -4.63 4.26 -11.30
C SER A 195 -4.23 5.46 -10.45
N SER A 196 -5.13 5.88 -9.54
CA SER A 196 -4.86 6.97 -8.59
C SER A 196 -3.70 6.65 -7.65
N LEU A 197 -3.57 5.39 -7.23
CA LEU A 197 -2.44 4.94 -6.42
C LEU A 197 -1.13 5.06 -7.19
N GLY A 198 -1.06 4.55 -8.41
CA GLY A 198 0.16 4.58 -9.22
C GLY A 198 0.60 5.99 -9.56
N GLN A 199 -0.34 6.88 -9.90
CA GLN A 199 -0.06 8.29 -10.13
C GLN A 199 0.50 8.98 -8.88
N ASN A 200 -0.24 8.91 -7.78
CA ASN A 200 0.15 9.60 -6.56
C ASN A 200 1.44 9.03 -5.97
N ALA A 201 1.62 7.72 -5.96
CA ALA A 201 2.85 7.11 -5.48
C ALA A 201 4.05 7.51 -6.34
N THR A 202 3.93 7.45 -7.67
CA THR A 202 5.04 7.81 -8.58
C THR A 202 5.44 9.27 -8.42
N ARG A 203 4.46 10.18 -8.34
CA ARG A 203 4.71 11.60 -8.10
C ARG A 203 5.38 11.84 -6.75
N LEU A 204 4.79 11.31 -5.67
CA LEU A 204 5.32 11.50 -4.32
C LEU A 204 6.73 10.91 -4.15
N LEU A 205 7.02 9.74 -4.74
CA LEU A 205 8.38 9.18 -4.74
C LEU A 205 9.38 10.11 -5.43
N GLY A 206 8.98 10.75 -6.54
CA GLY A 206 9.81 11.72 -7.23
C GLY A 206 9.99 13.04 -6.48
N GLU A 207 8.95 13.50 -5.76
CA GLU A 207 8.98 14.74 -4.97
C GLU A 207 9.77 14.57 -3.67
N SER A 208 9.56 13.46 -2.93
CA SER A 208 10.22 13.23 -1.64
C SER A 208 11.65 12.73 -1.78
N GLY A 209 11.96 12.00 -2.86
CA GLY A 209 13.23 11.30 -3.03
C GLY A 209 13.51 10.21 -2.01
N SER A 210 12.53 9.86 -1.17
CA SER A 210 12.62 8.75 -0.22
C SER A 210 11.26 8.12 0.08
N TYR A 211 11.28 6.88 0.56
CA TYR A 211 10.11 6.17 1.08
C TYR A 211 10.46 5.34 2.31
N ARG A 212 9.43 4.95 3.07
CA ARG A 212 9.59 4.09 4.26
C ARG A 212 9.20 2.66 3.94
N MET A 213 10.08 1.70 4.22
CA MET A 213 9.75 0.29 4.23
C MET A 213 9.28 -0.11 5.63
N LEU A 214 8.12 -0.74 5.72
CA LEU A 214 7.54 -1.23 6.98
C LEU A 214 7.55 -2.76 6.92
N PHE A 215 8.19 -3.37 7.90
CA PHE A 215 8.38 -4.81 7.96
C PHE A 215 7.46 -5.45 8.98
N TYR A 216 6.85 -6.53 8.55
CA TYR A 216 5.93 -7.35 9.32
C TYR A 216 6.34 -8.81 9.17
N THR A 217 5.99 -9.63 10.15
CA THR A 217 6.30 -11.06 10.17
C THR A 217 5.04 -11.91 10.17
N LEU A 218 5.12 -13.10 9.58
CA LEU A 218 4.02 -14.07 9.56
C LEU A 218 3.75 -14.64 10.96
N GLU A 219 4.79 -14.71 11.79
CA GLU A 219 4.80 -15.36 13.09
C GLU A 219 4.26 -14.45 14.22
N ASP A 220 4.18 -13.14 14.00
CA ASP A 220 3.68 -12.20 15.02
C ASP A 220 2.14 -12.22 15.06
N PRO A 221 1.50 -12.66 16.16
CA PRO A 221 0.03 -12.73 16.22
C PRO A 221 -0.66 -11.37 16.10
N GLY A 222 0.02 -10.29 16.51
CA GLY A 222 -0.51 -8.93 16.39
C GLY A 222 -0.29 -8.31 15.00
N HIS A 223 0.52 -8.95 14.15
CA HIS A 223 1.05 -8.42 12.90
C HIS A 223 1.36 -6.93 12.95
N LYS A 224 2.01 -6.49 14.03
CA LYS A 224 2.48 -5.12 14.22
C LYS A 224 3.73 -4.88 13.37
N CYS A 225 3.95 -3.63 12.99
CA CYS A 225 5.17 -3.24 12.29
C CYS A 225 6.37 -3.46 13.22
N GLN A 226 7.25 -4.39 12.84
CA GLN A 226 8.40 -4.82 13.65
C GLN A 226 9.63 -3.95 13.40
N HIS A 227 9.73 -3.35 12.22
CA HIS A 227 10.87 -2.55 11.83
C HIS A 227 10.52 -1.59 10.70
N VAL A 228 11.16 -0.43 10.70
CA VAL A 228 11.00 0.61 9.67
C VAL A 228 12.38 0.94 9.11
N MET A 229 12.46 1.08 7.78
CA MET A 229 13.67 1.57 7.11
C MET A 229 13.34 2.72 6.18
N GLU A 230 14.16 3.75 6.15
CA GLU A 230 14.15 4.71 5.05
C GLU A 230 14.94 4.18 3.86
N VAL A 231 14.43 4.41 2.66
CA VAL A 231 15.14 4.15 1.42
C VAL A 231 15.15 5.42 0.59
N HIS A 232 16.35 5.88 0.26
CA HIS A 232 16.57 7.04 -0.60
C HIS A 232 16.63 6.63 -2.06
N ILE A 233 16.08 7.47 -2.92
CA ILE A 233 16.03 7.31 -4.36
C ILE A 233 17.12 8.20 -4.97
N ASP A 234 17.83 7.66 -5.95
CA ASP A 234 18.82 8.42 -6.70
C ASP A 234 18.19 9.67 -7.36
N PRO A 235 18.80 10.87 -7.29
CA PRO A 235 18.20 12.09 -7.83
C PRO A 235 17.79 12.02 -9.30
N GLU A 236 18.52 11.27 -10.14
CA GLU A 236 18.15 11.09 -11.55
C GLU A 236 16.92 10.17 -11.70
N GLN A 237 16.73 9.19 -10.80
CA GLN A 237 15.48 8.45 -10.72
C GLN A 237 14.31 9.34 -10.27
N CYS A 238 14.51 10.26 -9.32
CA CYS A 238 13.47 11.19 -8.88
C CYS A 238 12.96 12.04 -10.05
N LYS A 239 13.88 12.61 -10.86
CA LYS A 239 13.53 13.37 -12.08
C LYS A 239 12.72 12.51 -13.06
N ARG A 240 13.14 11.26 -13.29
CA ARG A 240 12.42 10.32 -14.15
C ARG A 240 11.01 10.01 -13.63
N LEU A 241 10.86 9.74 -12.33
CA LEU A 241 9.56 9.49 -11.71
C LEU A 241 8.60 10.67 -11.89
N LEU A 242 9.08 11.90 -11.66
CA LEU A 242 8.29 13.11 -11.89
C LEU A 242 7.87 13.24 -13.35
N GLN A 243 8.79 13.02 -14.28
CA GLN A 243 8.48 13.05 -15.71
C GLN A 243 7.43 11.98 -16.08
N TRP A 244 7.61 10.74 -15.63
CA TRP A 244 6.70 9.63 -15.94
C TRP A 244 5.32 9.85 -15.32
N SER A 245 5.21 10.44 -14.13
CA SER A 245 3.91 10.81 -13.55
C SER A 245 3.15 11.80 -14.44
N LYS A 246 3.84 12.81 -14.98
CA LYS A 246 3.25 13.82 -15.87
C LYS A 246 2.86 13.25 -17.23
N THR A 247 3.73 12.48 -17.86
CA THR A 247 3.52 12.03 -19.25
C THR A 247 2.51 10.88 -19.35
N SER A 248 2.46 10.00 -18.35
CA SER A 248 1.63 8.78 -18.39
C SER A 248 0.11 9.03 -18.50
N GLN A 249 -0.38 10.18 -18.05
CA GLN A 249 -1.79 10.54 -18.20
C GLN A 249 -2.19 10.74 -19.67
N GLY A 250 -1.30 11.34 -20.48
CA GLY A 250 -1.55 11.60 -21.90
C GLY A 250 -1.32 10.39 -22.81
N ILE A 251 -0.78 9.29 -22.30
CA ILE A 251 -0.51 8.10 -23.11
C ILE A 251 -1.82 7.35 -23.40
N PRO A 252 -2.14 7.02 -24.67
CA PRO A 252 -3.29 6.20 -25.00
C PRO A 252 -3.26 4.86 -24.27
N ASP A 253 -4.38 4.49 -23.66
CA ASP A 253 -4.50 3.21 -22.96
C ASP A 253 -5.15 2.19 -23.90
N ALA A 254 -4.39 1.17 -24.31
CA ALA A 254 -4.95 0.06 -25.09
C ALA A 254 -5.68 -0.97 -24.21
N GLY A 255 -5.80 -0.74 -22.90
CA GLY A 255 -6.45 -1.63 -21.94
C GLY A 255 -5.64 -2.89 -21.60
N GLN A 256 -4.38 -2.96 -22.03
CA GLN A 256 -3.55 -4.16 -21.94
C GLN A 256 -2.51 -4.09 -20.81
N ALA A 257 -2.93 -3.66 -19.61
CA ALA A 257 -2.06 -3.56 -18.43
C ALA A 257 -1.32 -4.89 -18.12
N GLY A 258 -1.98 -6.03 -18.33
CA GLY A 258 -1.37 -7.36 -18.17
C GLY A 258 -0.17 -7.60 -19.08
N LEU A 259 -0.18 -7.06 -20.31
CA LEU A 259 0.93 -7.21 -21.25
C LEU A 259 2.11 -6.31 -20.87
N SER A 260 1.86 -5.05 -20.50
CA SER A 260 2.91 -4.17 -19.95
C SER A 260 3.58 -4.79 -18.72
N LYS A 261 2.79 -5.38 -17.82
CA LYS A 261 3.32 -6.10 -16.66
C LYS A 261 4.22 -7.26 -17.05
N LYS A 262 3.83 -8.05 -18.06
CA LYS A 262 4.63 -9.17 -18.57
C LYS A 262 5.94 -8.70 -19.18
N LEU A 263 5.91 -7.63 -19.99
CA LEU A 263 7.12 -7.05 -20.60
C LEU A 263 8.08 -6.51 -19.53
N LEU A 264 7.57 -5.74 -18.56
CA LEU A 264 8.37 -5.25 -17.44
C LEU A 264 8.96 -6.40 -16.61
N LYS A 265 8.21 -7.49 -16.41
CA LYS A 265 8.72 -8.68 -15.73
C LYS A 265 9.89 -9.31 -16.49
N GLN A 266 9.79 -9.41 -17.82
CA GLN A 266 10.88 -9.95 -18.65
C GLN A 266 12.14 -9.08 -18.57
N GLU A 267 11.99 -7.76 -18.67
CA GLU A 267 13.11 -6.84 -18.52
C GLU A 267 13.73 -6.89 -17.11
N PHE A 268 12.89 -7.06 -16.09
CA PHE A 268 13.36 -7.26 -14.72
C PHE A 268 14.23 -8.50 -14.57
N GLU A 269 13.79 -9.66 -15.08
CA GLU A 269 14.58 -10.89 -15.00
C GLU A 269 15.94 -10.76 -15.71
N LYS A 270 16.00 -10.04 -16.84
CA LYS A 270 17.26 -9.74 -17.53
C LYS A 270 18.19 -8.82 -16.74
N LEU A 271 17.63 -7.92 -15.92
CA LEU A 271 18.39 -6.95 -15.14
C LEU A 271 18.93 -7.51 -13.82
N LYS A 272 18.28 -8.54 -13.24
CA LYS A 272 18.68 -9.10 -11.93
C LYS A 272 20.17 -9.43 -11.82
N PRO A 273 20.81 -10.14 -12.79
CA PRO A 273 22.22 -10.50 -12.66
C PRO A 273 23.13 -9.27 -12.61
N LYS A 274 22.83 -8.24 -13.39
CA LYS A 274 23.62 -6.99 -13.43
C LYS A 274 23.52 -6.21 -12.12
N ILE A 275 22.31 -6.13 -11.56
CA ILE A 275 22.07 -5.50 -10.26
C ILE A 275 22.79 -6.29 -9.16
N GLN A 276 22.68 -7.62 -9.17
CA GLN A 276 23.33 -8.46 -8.17
C GLN A 276 24.87 -8.31 -8.20
N MET A 277 25.49 -8.38 -9.39
CA MET A 277 26.93 -8.16 -9.56
C MET A 277 27.37 -6.78 -9.02
N LYS A 278 26.57 -5.73 -9.24
CA LYS A 278 26.83 -4.39 -8.66
C LYS A 278 26.79 -4.40 -7.13
N LEU A 279 25.84 -5.11 -6.53
CA LEU A 279 25.67 -5.17 -5.07
C LEU A 279 26.78 -5.99 -4.40
N GLU A 280 27.20 -7.07 -5.03
CA GLU A 280 28.36 -7.88 -4.62
C GLU A 280 29.64 -7.03 -4.61
N ALA A 281 29.89 -6.25 -5.66
CA ALA A 281 31.09 -5.41 -5.79
C ALA A 281 31.16 -4.25 -4.76
N VAL A 282 30.02 -3.70 -4.34
CA VAL A 282 29.98 -2.64 -3.32
C VAL A 282 30.38 -3.17 -1.94
N GLN A 283 30.04 -4.41 -1.62
CA GLN A 283 30.38 -5.02 -0.33
C GLN A 283 31.80 -5.58 -0.25
N THR A 284 32.43 -5.94 -1.38
CA THR A 284 33.84 -6.37 -1.38
C THR A 284 34.82 -5.25 -1.02
N ASN A 285 34.41 -3.99 -1.15
CA ASN A 285 35.25 -2.82 -0.84
C ASN A 285 35.22 -2.39 0.64
N TYR A 286 34.46 -3.06 1.50
CA TYR A 286 34.47 -2.86 2.95
C TYR A 286 35.03 -4.10 3.65
N PRO A 287 36.32 -4.15 4.00
CA PRO A 287 36.83 -5.19 4.89
C PRO A 287 36.17 -5.05 6.27
N GLN A 288 35.58 -6.14 6.75
CA GLN A 288 35.02 -6.22 8.09
C GLN A 288 36.14 -5.94 9.11
N SER A 289 36.11 -4.75 9.71
CA SER A 289 36.85 -4.50 10.93
C SER A 289 36.14 -5.22 12.08
N GLN A 290 36.84 -6.22 12.60
CA GLN A 290 36.68 -6.81 13.93
C GLN A 290 35.39 -7.57 14.23
N HIS A 291 35.48 -8.91 14.22
CA HIS A 291 35.04 -9.77 15.33
C HIS A 291 35.95 -11.01 15.37
N SER A 292 37.17 -10.83 15.86
CA SER A 292 37.96 -11.90 16.47
C SER A 292 38.55 -11.33 17.76
N ARG A 293 37.76 -11.42 18.84
CA ARG A 293 38.31 -11.33 20.20
C ARG A 293 38.48 -12.76 20.70
N ASN A 294 39.74 -13.16 20.76
CA ASN A 294 40.34 -13.98 21.80
C ASN A 294 39.47 -15.06 22.46
N SER A 295 39.58 -16.28 21.94
CA SER A 295 39.64 -17.45 22.81
C SER A 295 41.04 -18.01 22.62
N HIS A 296 41.92 -17.79 23.60
CA HIS A 296 43.14 -18.57 23.93
C HIS A 296 43.82 -17.87 25.12
N ARG A 297 43.32 -18.13 26.33
CA ARG A 297 44.11 -18.48 27.52
C ARG A 297 43.19 -18.92 28.64
#